data_AF-A0A2G1VX93-F1
#
_entry.id   AF-A0A2G1VX93-F1
#
_cell.length_a   1.000
_cell.length_b   1.000
_cell.length_c   1.000
_cell.angle_alpha   90.00
_cell.angle_beta   90.00
_cell.angle_gamma   90.00
#
_symmetry.space_group_name_H-M   'P 1'
#
loop_
_entity.id
_entity.type
_entity.pdbx_description
1 polymer ?
#
loop_
_entity_poly.entity_id
_entity_poly.type
_entity_poly.pdbx_seq_one_letter_code
_entity_poly.pdbx_strand_id
1 'polypeptide(L)' 'MTAATKTCDECGSPFYAPSSRMDGLCPECARHLYGYPNCSHVFVNELCELCGWDGSVTQFVQSLQ' A
#
# COMPACT_ATOMS: atom_id res chain seq x y z
N MET A 1 -12.62 -4.98 15.53
CA MET A 1 -11.26 -5.55 15.49
C MET A 1 -10.44 -4.62 14.62
N THR A 2 -9.61 -3.75 15.20
CA THR A 2 -8.79 -2.79 14.45
C THR A 2 -7.66 -3.57 13.78
N ALA A 3 -7.67 -3.65 12.44
CA ALA A 3 -6.51 -4.13 11.70
C ALA A 3 -5.29 -3.30 12.12
N ALA A 4 -4.15 -3.94 12.35
CA ALA A 4 -2.92 -3.24 12.67
C ALA A 4 -2.47 -2.44 11.43
N THR A 5 -2.88 -1.19 11.37
CA THR A 5 -2.50 -0.24 10.31
C THR A 5 -1.08 0.23 10.55
N LYS A 6 -0.25 0.14 9.51
CA LYS A 6 1.11 0.68 9.43
C LYS A 6 1.14 1.81 8.41
N THR A 7 2.21 2.59 8.42
CA THR A 7 2.45 3.66 7.46
C THR A 7 3.55 3.21 6.51
N CYS A 8 3.33 3.39 5.21
CA CYS A 8 4.31 3.05 4.19
C CYS A 8 5.49 4.01 4.26
N ASP A 9 6.71 3.49 4.38
CA ASP A 9 7.94 4.28 4.45
C ASP A 9 8.25 5.03 3.14
N GLU A 10 7.67 4.59 2.02
CA GLU A 10 7.87 5.21 0.70
C GLU A 10 6.84 6.30 0.43
N CYS A 11 5.55 5.95 0.44
CA CYS A 11 4.49 6.89 0.05
C CYS A 11 3.76 7.56 1.22
N GLY A 12 4.05 7.19 2.47
CA GLY A 12 3.38 7.74 3.65
C GLY A 12 1.93 7.28 3.83
N SER A 13 1.41 6.44 2.93
CA SER A 13 0.04 5.94 2.99
C SER A 13 -0.17 4.97 4.16
N PRO A 14 -1.34 4.99 4.83
CA PRO A 14 -1.72 3.90 5.72
C PRO A 14 -1.88 2.59 4.93
N PHE A 15 -1.53 1.47 5.55
CA PHE A 15 -1.80 0.15 4.99
C PHE A 15 -1.95 -0.90 6.09
N TYR A 16 -2.59 -2.03 5.80
CA TYR A 16 -2.72 -3.12 6.75
C TYR A 16 -1.47 -4.00 6.70
N ALA A 17 -0.79 -4.17 7.83
CA ALA A 17 0.38 -5.05 7.92
C ALA A 17 0.18 -6.45 7.29
N PRO A 18 -0.94 -7.19 7.49
CA PRO A 18 -1.13 -8.51 6.86
C PRO A 18 -1.36 -8.46 5.35
N SER A 19 -1.70 -7.29 4.78
CA SER A 19 -1.94 -7.14 3.34
C SER A 19 -0.65 -7.00 2.54
N SER A 20 0.45 -6.64 3.19
CA SER A 20 1.76 -6.48 2.54
C SER A 20 2.69 -7.63 2.88
N ARG A 21 3.58 -7.97 1.94
CA ARG A 21 4.71 -8.89 2.18
C ARG A 21 5.91 -8.21 2.82
N MET A 22 5.86 -6.88 2.96
CA MET A 22 6.92 -6.05 3.49
C MET A 22 6.42 -5.34 4.76
N ASP A 23 7.26 -5.28 5.78
CA ASP A 23 6.87 -4.74 7.09
C ASP A 23 6.69 -3.21 7.10
N GLY A 24 7.33 -2.52 6.15
CA GLY A 24 7.32 -1.06 6.03
C GLY A 24 6.75 -0.51 4.72
N LEU A 25 6.33 -1.36 3.78
CA LEU A 25 5.81 -0.91 2.48
C LEU A 25 4.38 -1.36 2.25
N CYS A 26 3.55 -0.48 1.69
CA CYS A 26 2.23 -0.89 1.21
C CYS A 26 2.35 -1.84 0.01
N PRO A 27 1.30 -2.62 -0.31
CA PRO A 27 1.34 -3.55 -1.44
C PRO A 27 1.66 -2.90 -2.79
N GLU A 28 1.29 -1.63 -2.99
CA GLU A 28 1.60 -0.87 -4.20
C GLU A 28 3.09 -0.58 -4.34
N CYS A 29 3.69 0.06 -3.33
CA CYS A 29 5.12 0.35 -3.35
C CYS A 29 5.95 -0.94 -3.37
N ALA A 30 5.53 -1.97 -2.62
CA ALA A 30 6.20 -3.27 -2.63
C ALA A 30 6.17 -3.93 -4.02
N ARG A 31 5.06 -3.81 -4.76
CA ARG A 31 4.97 -4.27 -6.15
C ARG A 31 5.94 -3.52 -7.06
N HIS A 32 5.92 -2.19 -7.00
CA HIS A 32 6.73 -1.36 -7.90
C HIS A 32 8.23 -1.50 -7.66
N LEU A 33 8.64 -1.55 -6.40
CA LEU A 33 10.06 -1.59 -6.01
C LEU A 33 10.66 -2.99 -6.05
N TYR A 34 9.87 -4.02 -5.72
CA TYR A 34 10.39 -5.39 -5.53
C TYR A 34 9.65 -6.46 -6.35
N GLY A 35 8.64 -6.09 -7.15
CA GLY A 35 7.90 -7.04 -7.98
C GLY A 35 6.93 -7.95 -7.23
N TYR A 36 6.54 -7.60 -6.00
CA TYR A 36 5.54 -8.35 -5.25
C TYR A 36 4.14 -8.29 -5.89
N PRO A 37 3.25 -9.26 -5.60
CA PRO A 37 1.87 -9.20 -6.05
C PRO A 37 1.17 -7.95 -5.54
N ASN A 38 0.40 -7.29 -6.43
CA ASN A 38 -0.42 -6.15 -6.00
C ASN A 38 -1.61 -6.60 -5.17
N CYS A 39 -2.16 -5.66 -4.40
CA CYS A 39 -3.53 -5.75 -3.94
C CYS A 39 -4.50 -5.43 -5.10
N SER A 40 -5.61 -6.15 -5.20
CA SER A 40 -6.72 -5.78 -6.07
C SER A 40 -7.53 -4.68 -5.39
N HIS A 41 -7.05 -3.44 -5.46
CA HIS A 41 -7.60 -2.33 -4.67
C HIS A 41 -9.12 -2.17 -4.80
N VAL A 42 -9.80 -2.15 -3.65
CA VAL A 42 -11.23 -1.89 -3.53
C VAL A 42 -11.38 -0.66 -2.66
N PHE A 43 -11.58 0.50 -3.28
CA PHE A 43 -11.69 1.77 -2.56
C PHE A 43 -13.09 1.98 -1.99
N VAL A 44 -13.16 2.20 -0.68
CA VAL A 44 -14.37 2.55 0.07
C VAL A 44 -14.01 3.72 0.98
N ASN A 45 -14.67 4.87 0.81
CA ASN A 45 -14.36 6.11 1.54
C ASN A 45 -12.87 6.50 1.44
N GLU A 46 -12.32 6.52 0.21
CA GLU A 46 -10.94 6.95 -0.10
C GLU A 46 -9.83 6.03 0.42
N LEU A 47 -10.15 4.94 1.12
CA LEU A 47 -9.21 3.91 1.55
C LEU A 47 -9.51 2.58 0.87
N CYS A 48 -8.48 1.83 0.55
CA CYS A 48 -8.65 0.46 0.10
C CYS A 48 -9.12 -0.41 1.27
N GLU A 49 -10.28 -1.04 1.16
CA GLU A 49 -10.82 -1.93 2.20
C GLU A 49 -9.95 -3.18 2.43
N LEU A 50 -9.21 -3.62 1.41
CA LEU A 50 -8.37 -4.82 1.50
C LEU A 50 -6.97 -4.57 2.09
N CYS A 51 -6.37 -3.43 1.79
CA CYS A 51 -4.98 -3.14 2.18
C CYS A 51 -4.78 -1.83 2.92
N GLY A 52 -5.82 -1.05 3.16
CA GLY A 52 -5.77 0.24 3.86
C GLY A 52 -5.16 1.39 3.06
N TRP A 53 -4.64 1.12 1.86
CA TRP A 53 -3.98 2.12 1.01
C TRP A 53 -4.93 3.23 0.56
N ASP A 54 -4.51 4.47 0.72
CA ASP A 54 -5.30 5.68 0.40
C ASP A 54 -5.12 6.18 -1.04
N GLY A 55 -4.37 5.47 -1.88
CA GLY A 55 -4.05 5.91 -3.24
C GLY A 55 -2.76 6.75 -3.35
N SER A 56 -2.11 7.07 -2.23
CA SER A 56 -0.88 7.86 -2.24
C SER A 56 0.29 7.06 -2.83
N VAL A 57 0.98 7.66 -3.79
CA VAL A 57 2.22 7.16 -4.41
C VAL A 57 3.24 8.30 -4.50
N THR A 58 4.53 7.97 -4.43
CA THR A 58 5.59 8.95 -4.68
C THR A 58 5.76 9.21 -6.18
N GLN A 59 6.36 10.35 -6.53
CA GLN A 59 6.72 10.65 -7.92
C GLN A 59 7.64 9.58 -8.53
N PHE A 60 8.54 8.99 -7.73
CA PHE A 60 9.40 7.91 -8.18
C PHE A 60 8.58 6.67 -8.58
N VAL A 61 7.67 6.22 -7.71
CA VAL A 61 6.80 5.08 -8.01
C VAL A 61 5.87 5.36 -9.19
N GLN A 62 5.35 6.59 -9.33
CA GLN A 62 4.59 7.02 -10.52
C GLN A 62 5.43 6.95 -11.81
N SER A 63 6.73 7.22 -11.75
CA SER A 63 7.60 7.13 -12.93
C SER A 63 7.93 5.70 -13.37
N LEU A 64 7.58 4.70 -12.55
CA LEU A 64 7.77 3.27 -12.84
C LEU A 64 6.50 2.61 -13.42
N GLN A 65 5.43 3.38 -13.64
CA GLN A 65 4.15 2.93 -14.20
C GLN A 65 4.10 3.00 -15.73
#